data_AF-A0A2D2DLI1-F1
#
_entry.id   AF-A0A2D2DLI1-F1
#
_cell.length_a   1.000
_cell.length_b   1.000
_cell.length_c   1.000
_cell.angle_alpha   90.00
_cell.angle_beta   90.00
_cell.angle_gamma   90.00
#
_symmetry.space_group_name_H-M   'P 1'
#
loop_
_entity.id
_entity.type
_entity.pdbx_description
1 polymer ?
#
loop_
_entity_poly.entity_id
_entity_poly.type
_entity_poly.pdbx_seq_one_letter_code
_entity_poly.pdbx_strand_id
1 'polypeptide(L)'
;MTDFLLSANQLCWAARRSGKRFSETDIAAFTTLYDAIVVEGEALHPEIELPIWKGGRAKQSVACNLLRRFRKHADAVLLFIRDLAVPFTNNVAERAVRMPKVKQKVSGCFRTVVSVFPLTSLPPDPSAP
;
A
#
# COMPACT_ATOMS: atom_id res chain seq x y z
N MET A 1 -15.59 2.12 5.19
CA MET A 1 -14.17 2.21 4.80
C MET A 1 -13.97 2.91 3.45
N THR A 2 -14.57 2.43 2.35
CA THR A 2 -14.40 3.04 1.02
C THR A 2 -14.76 4.52 1.00
N ASP A 3 -15.94 4.88 1.51
CA ASP A 3 -16.41 6.27 1.51
C ASP A 3 -15.51 7.18 2.34
N PHE A 4 -14.99 6.67 3.47
CA PHE A 4 -14.02 7.37 4.30
C PHE A 4 -12.74 7.68 3.52
N LEU A 5 -12.15 6.69 2.85
CA LEU A 5 -10.90 6.87 2.11
C LEU A 5 -11.08 7.81 0.90
N LEU A 6 -12.21 7.73 0.20
CA LEU A 6 -12.52 8.62 -0.91
C LEU A 6 -12.72 10.07 -0.43
N SER A 7 -13.45 10.26 0.65
CA SER A 7 -13.67 11.58 1.26
C SER A 7 -12.36 12.19 1.77
N ALA A 8 -11.54 11.40 2.48
CA ALA A 8 -10.23 11.83 2.94
C ALA A 8 -9.30 12.22 1.76
N ASN A 9 -9.34 11.47 0.67
CA ASN A 9 -8.57 11.80 -0.53
C ASN A 9 -9.03 13.11 -1.19
N GLN A 10 -10.33 13.38 -1.24
CA GLN A 10 -10.86 14.66 -1.74
C GLN A 10 -10.34 15.85 -0.89
N LEU A 11 -10.35 15.71 0.44
CA LEU A 11 -9.79 16.72 1.34
C LEU A 11 -8.28 16.91 1.13
N CYS A 12 -7.53 15.82 0.99
CA CYS A 12 -6.09 15.88 0.68
C CYS A 12 -5.84 16.58 -0.66
N TRP A 13 -6.69 16.39 -1.66
CA TRP A 13 -6.57 17.07 -2.95
C TRP A 13 -6.79 18.58 -2.82
N ALA A 14 -7.79 19.01 -2.06
CA ALA A 14 -8.01 20.42 -1.74
C ALA A 14 -6.84 21.04 -0.94
N ALA A 15 -6.29 20.30 0.02
CA ALA A 15 -5.13 20.72 0.80
C ALA A 15 -3.88 20.91 -0.08
N ARG A 16 -3.58 19.95 -0.97
CA ARG A 16 -2.49 20.04 -1.95
C ARG A 16 -2.61 21.28 -2.84
N ARG A 17 -3.81 21.55 -3.36
CA ARG A 17 -4.06 22.70 -4.24
C ARG A 17 -3.92 24.04 -3.52
N SER A 18 -4.22 24.08 -2.22
CA SER A 18 -4.08 25.29 -1.38
C SER A 18 -2.71 25.42 -0.72
N GLY A 19 -1.80 24.46 -0.92
CA GLY A 19 -0.48 24.43 -0.27
C GLY A 19 -0.55 24.27 1.26
N LYS A 20 -1.70 23.83 1.80
CA LYS A 20 -1.91 23.65 3.23
C LYS A 20 -1.55 22.23 3.66
N ARG A 21 -1.15 22.09 4.93
CA ARG A 21 -0.99 20.80 5.61
C ARG A 21 -2.09 20.64 6.64
N PHE A 22 -2.46 19.39 6.93
CA PHE A 22 -3.35 19.09 8.03
C PHE A 22 -2.65 19.35 9.36
N SER A 23 -3.41 19.81 10.35
CA SER A 23 -2.90 19.92 11.72
C SER A 23 -2.81 18.53 12.36
N GLU A 24 -1.99 18.38 13.40
CA GLU A 24 -1.90 17.13 14.17
C GLU A 24 -3.27 16.71 14.74
N THR A 25 -4.12 17.67 15.11
CA THR A 25 -5.48 17.40 15.58
C THR A 25 -6.37 16.82 14.48
N ASP A 26 -6.25 17.32 13.24
CA ASP A 26 -7.01 16.78 12.10
C ASP A 26 -6.55 15.36 11.78
N ILE A 27 -5.23 15.13 11.78
CA ILE A 27 -4.63 13.80 11.55
C ILE A 27 -5.10 12.80 12.61
N ALA A 28 -5.13 13.22 13.88
CA ALA A 28 -5.66 12.41 14.96
C ALA A 28 -7.16 12.10 14.76
N ALA A 29 -7.95 13.08 14.33
CA ALA A 29 -9.38 12.87 14.02
C ALA A 29 -9.59 11.84 12.90
N PHE A 30 -8.82 11.92 11.81
CA PHE A 30 -8.85 10.91 10.75
C PHE A 30 -8.49 9.51 11.26
N THR A 31 -7.48 9.43 12.13
CA THR A 31 -7.05 8.15 12.72
C THR A 31 -8.15 7.55 13.60
N THR A 32 -8.79 8.36 14.44
CA THR A 32 -9.93 7.93 15.28
C THR A 32 -11.10 7.42 14.45
N LEU A 33 -11.46 8.13 13.37
CA LEU A 33 -12.53 7.71 12.47
C LEU A 33 -12.18 6.40 11.74
N TYR A 34 -10.93 6.25 11.31
CA TYR A 34 -10.45 5.03 10.70
C TYR A 34 -10.56 3.84 11.66
N ASP A 35 -10.06 4.00 12.89
CA ASP A 35 -10.11 2.95 13.90
C ASP A 35 -11.54 2.56 14.27
N ALA A 36 -12.45 3.53 14.39
CA ALA A 36 -13.86 3.25 14.65
C ALA A 36 -14.48 2.35 13.57
N ILE A 37 -14.22 2.63 12.29
CA ILE A 37 -14.69 1.80 11.16
C ILE A 37 -14.11 0.38 11.21
N VAL A 38 -12.83 0.26 11.58
CA VAL A 38 -12.18 -1.05 11.69
C VAL A 38 -12.74 -1.86 12.85
N VAL A 39 -12.94 -1.23 14.02
CA VAL A 39 -13.58 -1.85 15.20
C VAL A 39 -15.00 -2.33 14.85
N GLU A 40 -15.79 -1.50 14.19
CA GLU A 40 -17.14 -1.87 13.75
C GLU A 40 -17.10 -3.09 12.80
N GLY A 41 -16.18 -3.10 11.85
CA GLY A 41 -15.98 -4.23 10.95
C GLY A 41 -15.56 -5.51 11.67
N GLU A 42 -14.69 -5.41 12.67
CA GLU A 42 -14.26 -6.55 13.50
C GLU A 42 -15.41 -7.12 14.32
N ALA A 43 -16.32 -6.27 14.83
CA ALA A 43 -17.52 -6.71 15.53
C ALA A 43 -18.51 -7.45 14.61
N LEU A 44 -18.66 -6.99 13.36
CA LEU A 44 -19.51 -7.65 12.36
C LEU A 44 -18.91 -8.96 11.81
N HIS A 45 -17.59 -9.08 11.84
CA HIS A 45 -16.85 -10.23 11.31
C HIS A 45 -15.88 -10.80 12.33
N PRO A 46 -16.39 -11.43 13.40
CA PRO A 46 -15.56 -11.96 14.47
C PRO A 46 -14.59 -13.03 13.96
N GLU A 47 -13.43 -13.11 14.59
CA GLU A 47 -12.43 -14.10 14.25
C GLU A 47 -12.92 -15.51 14.61
N ILE A 48 -12.73 -16.46 13.70
CA ILE A 48 -13.02 -17.86 13.96
C ILE A 48 -11.85 -18.45 14.75
N GLU A 49 -12.07 -18.83 15.99
CA GLU A 49 -11.10 -19.60 16.76
C GLU A 49 -11.27 -21.10 16.51
N LEU A 50 -10.17 -21.82 16.26
CA LEU A 50 -10.20 -23.29 16.26
C LEU A 50 -10.05 -23.80 17.70
N PRO A 51 -10.77 -24.86 18.07
CA PRO A 51 -10.52 -25.54 19.34
C PRO A 51 -9.06 -26.00 19.42
N ILE A 52 -8.45 -25.88 20.61
CA ILE A 52 -7.04 -26.17 20.89
C ILE A 52 -6.61 -27.57 20.40
N TRP A 53 -7.54 -28.53 20.35
CA TRP A 53 -7.30 -29.91 19.93
C TRP A 53 -7.26 -30.13 18.41
N LYS A 54 -7.80 -29.19 17.60
CA LYS A 54 -7.63 -29.19 16.15
C LYS A 54 -6.39 -28.37 15.82
N GLY A 55 -5.23 -29.04 15.74
CA GLY A 55 -3.99 -28.40 15.33
C GLY A 55 -4.13 -27.70 13.97
N GLY A 56 -3.69 -26.43 13.89
CA GLY A 56 -3.71 -25.62 12.67
C GLY A 56 -4.33 -24.23 12.86
N ARG A 57 -4.19 -23.38 11.84
CA ARG A 57 -4.80 -22.04 11.84
C ARG A 57 -6.19 -22.11 11.22
N ALA A 58 -7.19 -21.53 11.88
CA ALA A 58 -8.55 -21.44 11.34
C ALA A 58 -8.53 -20.69 10.01
N LYS A 59 -9.23 -21.23 9.00
CA LYS A 59 -9.47 -20.48 7.76
C LYS A 59 -10.44 -19.35 8.08
N GLN A 60 -9.92 -18.12 8.15
CA GLN A 60 -10.73 -16.92 8.37
C GLN A 60 -11.47 -16.51 7.10
N SER A 61 -12.55 -15.74 7.27
CA SER A 61 -13.26 -15.11 6.16
C SER A 61 -12.38 -14.09 5.42
N VAL A 62 -12.73 -13.79 4.17
CA VAL A 62 -12.03 -12.75 3.39
C VAL A 62 -12.12 -11.39 4.10
N ALA A 63 -13.28 -11.07 4.70
CA ALA A 63 -13.49 -9.83 5.45
C ALA A 63 -12.59 -9.73 6.70
N CYS A 64 -12.50 -10.79 7.50
CA CYS A 64 -11.61 -10.82 8.67
C CYS A 64 -10.14 -10.65 8.27
N ASN A 65 -9.71 -11.34 7.21
CA ASN A 65 -8.34 -11.18 6.69
C ASN A 65 -8.05 -9.76 6.19
N LEU A 66 -9.04 -9.09 5.59
CA LEU A 66 -8.93 -7.70 5.16
C LEU A 66 -8.82 -6.74 6.36
N LEU A 67 -9.68 -6.89 7.37
CA LEU A 67 -9.65 -6.08 8.59
C LEU A 67 -8.30 -6.19 9.33
N ARG A 68 -7.77 -7.42 9.45
CA ARG A 68 -6.42 -7.64 9.99
C ARG A 68 -5.34 -6.88 9.21
N ARG A 69 -5.46 -6.81 7.88
CA ARG A 69 -4.52 -6.03 7.05
C ARG A 69 -4.67 -4.53 7.27
N PHE A 70 -5.90 -4.05 7.42
CA PHE A 70 -6.15 -2.64 7.76
C PHE A 70 -5.52 -2.26 9.10
N ARG A 71 -5.69 -3.07 10.16
CA ARG A 71 -4.99 -2.87 11.43
C ARG A 71 -3.47 -2.85 11.26
N LYS A 72 -2.92 -3.89 10.62
CA LYS A 72 -1.48 -4.07 10.50
C LYS A 72 -0.80 -2.95 9.70
N HIS A 73 -1.49 -2.37 8.72
CA HIS A 73 -0.94 -1.40 7.79
C HIS A 73 -1.62 -0.03 7.89
N ALA A 74 -2.25 0.29 9.02
CA ALA A 74 -2.97 1.55 9.24
C ALA A 74 -2.09 2.78 8.94
N ASP A 75 -0.85 2.79 9.44
CA ASP A 75 0.10 3.89 9.18
C ASP A 75 0.40 4.07 7.70
N ALA A 76 0.55 2.97 6.95
CA ALA A 76 0.79 3.03 5.51
C ALA A 76 -0.45 3.49 4.74
N VAL A 77 -1.65 3.07 5.17
CA VAL A 77 -2.91 3.48 4.56
C VAL A 77 -3.19 4.97 4.78
N LEU A 78 -2.92 5.49 5.98
CA LEU A 78 -3.18 6.88 6.34
C LEU A 78 -2.02 7.83 5.98
N LEU A 79 -0.92 7.30 5.42
CA LEU A 79 0.28 8.08 5.12
C LEU A 79 0.00 9.28 4.19
N PHE A 80 -0.89 9.13 3.21
CA PHE A 80 -1.23 10.21 2.27
C PHE A 80 -1.96 11.40 2.94
N ILE A 81 -2.49 11.21 4.14
CA ILE A 81 -3.11 12.26 4.97
C ILE A 81 -2.03 12.98 5.78
N ARG A 82 -1.10 12.22 6.37
CA ARG A 82 0.02 12.75 7.16
C ARG A 82 1.03 13.50 6.29
N ASP A 83 1.35 12.93 5.13
CA ASP A 83 2.24 13.50 4.14
C ASP A 83 1.53 13.62 2.79
N LEU A 84 1.20 14.86 2.43
CA LEU A 84 0.52 15.18 1.19
C LEU A 84 1.40 14.95 -0.07
N ALA A 85 2.72 14.79 0.08
CA ALA A 85 3.59 14.40 -1.02
C ALA A 85 3.33 12.95 -1.47
N VAL A 86 2.81 12.11 -0.57
CA VAL A 86 2.46 10.73 -0.87
C VAL A 86 1.09 10.72 -1.61
N PRO A 87 1.01 10.14 -2.81
CA PRO A 87 -0.24 10.04 -3.54
C PRO A 87 -1.16 8.98 -2.90
N PHE A 88 -2.47 9.16 -3.05
CA PHE A 88 -3.47 8.20 -2.57
C PHE A 88 -3.41 6.84 -3.31
N THR A 89 -3.00 6.86 -4.58
CA THR A 89 -2.93 5.64 -5.41
C THR A 89 -1.49 5.18 -5.60
N ASN A 90 -1.31 3.87 -5.66
CA ASN A 90 -0.01 3.25 -5.90
C ASN A 90 0.33 3.06 -7.40
N ASN A 91 -0.39 3.75 -8.29
CA ASN A 91 -0.32 3.53 -9.74
C ASN A 91 1.10 3.68 -10.31
N VAL A 92 1.90 4.61 -9.78
CA VAL A 92 3.27 4.85 -10.25
C VAL A 92 4.19 3.70 -9.86
N ALA A 93 4.16 3.25 -8.60
CA ALA A 93 5.03 2.17 -8.16
C ALA A 93 4.64 0.84 -8.82
N GLU A 94 3.35 0.57 -8.98
CA GLU A 94 2.87 -0.62 -9.68
C GLU A 94 3.34 -0.65 -11.14
N ARG A 95 3.26 0.49 -11.85
CA ARG A 95 3.78 0.63 -13.22
C ARG A 95 5.29 0.38 -13.27
N ALA A 96 6.05 0.94 -12.34
CA ALA A 96 7.50 0.76 -12.28
C ALA A 96 7.89 -0.71 -12.06
N VAL A 97 7.15 -1.43 -11.22
CA VAL A 97 7.43 -2.85 -10.91
C VAL A 97 6.92 -3.81 -11.99
N ARG A 98 5.95 -3.39 -12.81
CA ARG A 98 5.31 -4.24 -13.83
C ARG A 98 6.31 -4.83 -14.83
N MET A 99 7.14 -4.00 -15.46
CA MET A 99 8.08 -4.48 -16.50
C MET A 99 9.16 -5.43 -15.94
N PRO A 100 9.79 -5.13 -14.79
CA PRO A 100 10.66 -6.10 -14.11
C PRO A 100 9.96 -7.41 -13.77
N LYS A 101 8.72 -7.36 -13.26
CA LYS A 101 7.97 -8.56 -12.89
C LYS A 101 7.62 -9.44 -14.10
N VAL A 102 7.25 -8.82 -15.22
CA VAL A 102 7.01 -9.53 -16.49
C VAL A 102 8.28 -10.20 -16.99
N LYS A 103 9.41 -9.49 -16.98
CA LYS A 103 10.71 -10.08 -17.35
C LYS A 103 11.03 -11.29 -16.49
N GLN A 104 10.93 -11.17 -15.16
CA GLN A 104 11.17 -12.30 -14.24
C GLN A 104 10.24 -13.49 -14.53
N LYS A 105 8.96 -13.25 -14.83
CA LYS A 105 8.01 -14.31 -15.16
C LYS A 105 8.41 -15.09 -16.41
N VAL A 106 8.92 -14.39 -17.43
CA VAL A 106 9.29 -14.98 -18.73
C VAL A 106 10.67 -15.62 -18.69
N SER A 107 11.67 -14.98 -18.05
CA SER A 107 13.05 -15.46 -17.99
C SER A 107 13.39 -16.30 -16.76
N GLY A 108 12.44 -16.51 -15.84
CA GLY A 108 12.58 -17.33 -14.64
C GLY A 108 13.23 -16.61 -13.45
N CYS A 109 14.41 -15.98 -13.62
CA CYS A 109 15.07 -15.22 -12.55
C CYS A 109 16.22 -14.33 -13.04
N PHE A 110 16.38 -13.13 -12.46
CA PHE A 110 17.59 -12.33 -12.62
C PHE A 110 18.67 -12.89 -11.69
N ARG A 111 19.69 -13.56 -12.25
CA ARG A 111 20.74 -14.24 -11.46
C ARG A 111 21.84 -13.31 -10.97
N THR A 112 21.92 -12.09 -11.50
CA THR A 112 22.93 -11.09 -11.11
C THR A 112 22.30 -9.71 -11.02
N VAL A 113 22.71 -8.90 -10.03
CA VAL A 113 22.25 -7.50 -9.88
C VAL A 113 22.51 -6.65 -11.13
N VAL A 114 23.56 -6.97 -11.88
CA VAL A 114 23.91 -6.32 -13.15
C VAL A 114 22.85 -6.55 -14.23
N SER A 115 22.23 -7.73 -14.28
CA SER A 115 21.19 -8.05 -15.27
C SER A 115 19.85 -7.32 -15.06
N VAL A 116 19.70 -6.62 -13.93
CA VAL A 116 18.49 -5.87 -13.57
C VAL A 116 18.51 -4.45 -14.16
N PHE A 117 19.70 -3.91 -14.48
CA PHE A 117 19.83 -2.61 -15.15
C PHE A 117 19.69 -2.77 -16.67
N PRO A 118 18.86 -1.97 -17.35
CA PRO A 118 18.86 -1.95 -18.80
C PRO A 118 20.21 -1.46 -19.29
N LEU A 119 20.76 -2.16 -20.29
CA LEU A 119 21.81 -1.68 -21.19
C LEU A 119 21.32 -0.40 -21.88
N THR A 120 21.45 0.73 -21.20
CA THR A 120 21.34 2.05 -21.83
C THR A 120 22.66 2.77 -21.58
N SER A 121 23.27 3.10 -22.72
CA SER A 121 24.54 3.83 -22.94
C SER A 121 25.80 3.17 -22.39
N LEU A 122 26.37 2.21 -23.14
CA LEU A 122 27.81 2.24 -23.34
C LEU A 122 28.08 3.45 -24.26
N PRO A 123 28.92 4.43 -23.89
CA PRO A 123 29.34 5.45 -24.85
C PRO A 123 30.05 4.77 -26.04
N PRO A 124 29.99 5.34 -27.26
CA PRO A 124 30.74 4.78 -28.38
C PRO A 124 32.23 4.80 -28.03
N ASP A 125 32.88 3.64 -28.19
CA ASP A 125 34.31 3.48 -28.04
C ASP A 125 35.04 4.37 -29.05
N PRO A 126 35.87 5.34 -28.63
CA PRO A 126 36.60 6.21 -29.54
C PRO A 126 37.80 5.52 -30.23
N SER A 127 37.96 4.20 -30.09
CA SER A 127 39.15 3.47 -30.55
C SER A 127 38.87 2.21 -31.40
N ALA A 128 37.89 2.27 -32.31
CA ALA A 128 37.84 1.33 -33.43
C ALA A 128 38.57 1.92 -34.66
N PRO A 129 39.38 1.12 -35.39
CA PRO A 129 40.29 1.58 -36.45
C PRO A 129 39.58 2.18 -37.67
#